data_AF-A0A532TN83-F1
#
_entry.id   AF-A0A532TN83-F1
#
_cell.length_a   1.000
_cell.length_b   1.000
_cell.length_c   1.000
_cell.angle_alpha   90.00
_cell.angle_beta   90.00
_cell.angle_gamma   90.00
#
_symmetry.space_group_name_H-M   'P 1'
#
loop_
_entity.id
_entity.type
_entity.pdbx_description
1 polymer ?
#
loop_
_entity_poly.entity_id
_entity_poly.type
_entity_poly.pdbx_seq_one_letter_code
_entity_poly.pdbx_strand_id
1 'polypeptide(L)'
;MTIIFSSDGFFREGEVGKDWQFEMELGKIILTDQELSFMKKSNISLTEVGTPIDNYTDGFKIPLSAIKKAYAIKNRKIYTVIVETRDNHLFTITMAKYRDSGQLESAKLSELINTTILTNIDFTQNQTNHDAHAPLRTKSYICQYCGERNKSTANFCKNCGNKIS
;
A
#
# COMPACT_ATOMS: atom_id res chain seq x y z
N MET A 1 5.08 0.80 -15.28
CA MET A 1 4.22 1.59 -14.40
C MET A 1 2.91 1.85 -15.12
N THR A 2 1.87 1.12 -14.71
CA THR A 2 0.51 1.19 -15.27
C THR A 2 -0.41 1.76 -14.22
N ILE A 3 -1.20 2.79 -14.56
CA ILE A 3 -2.21 3.35 -13.65
C ILE A 3 -3.41 2.41 -13.63
N ILE A 4 -3.76 1.92 -12.45
CA ILE A 4 -4.89 1.00 -12.20
C ILE A 4 -6.10 1.79 -11.69
N PHE A 5 -5.85 2.79 -10.84
CA PHE A 5 -6.90 3.66 -10.32
C PHE A 5 -6.37 5.06 -10.04
N SER A 6 -7.23 6.05 -10.25
CA SER A 6 -6.95 7.44 -9.91
C SER A 6 -8.26 8.13 -9.52
N SER A 7 -8.30 8.76 -8.36
CA SER A 7 -9.46 9.55 -7.92
C SER A 7 -9.05 10.65 -6.96
N ASP A 8 -9.83 11.72 -6.91
CA ASP A 8 -9.71 12.71 -5.85
C ASP A 8 -10.28 12.12 -4.55
N GLY A 9 -9.68 12.47 -3.43
CA GLY A 9 -10.17 12.06 -2.12
C GLY A 9 -9.39 12.70 -1.00
N PHE A 10 -9.70 12.26 0.21
CA PHE A 10 -9.03 12.69 1.42
C PHE A 10 -8.18 11.56 1.97
N PHE A 11 -6.99 11.88 2.45
CA PHE A 11 -6.09 10.90 3.06
C PHE A 11 -5.31 11.50 4.23
N ARG A 12 -4.82 10.62 5.10
CA ARG A 12 -3.83 10.95 6.12
C ARG A 12 -3.08 9.71 6.57
N GLU A 13 -1.95 9.94 7.22
CA GLU A 13 -1.32 8.92 8.07
C GLU A 13 -2.05 8.84 9.42
N GLY A 14 -2.21 7.62 9.92
CA GLY A 14 -2.92 7.27 11.14
C GLY A 14 -4.44 7.12 10.98
N GLU A 15 -5.10 6.88 12.11
CA GLU A 15 -6.55 6.82 12.21
C GLU A 15 -7.19 8.21 12.16
N VAL A 16 -8.50 8.26 11.90
CA VAL A 16 -9.25 9.53 11.85
C VAL A 16 -10.32 9.61 12.94
N GLY A 17 -10.41 10.78 13.56
CA GLY A 17 -11.30 11.09 14.67
C GLY A 17 -12.69 11.57 14.24
N LYS A 18 -13.34 12.35 15.12
CA LYS A 18 -14.70 12.87 14.87
C LYS A 18 -14.71 13.93 13.76
N ASP A 19 -13.60 14.65 13.63
CA ASP A 19 -13.46 15.87 12.85
C ASP A 19 -12.63 15.60 11.59
N TRP A 20 -12.88 14.43 10.98
CA TRP A 20 -12.14 13.90 9.84
C TRP A 20 -11.93 14.88 8.69
N GLN A 21 -12.91 15.78 8.46
CA GLN A 21 -12.86 16.78 7.40
C GLN A 21 -11.72 17.79 7.59
N PHE A 22 -11.30 18.01 8.83
CA PHE A 22 -10.22 18.92 9.20
C PHE A 22 -8.91 18.18 9.47
N GLU A 23 -8.98 16.87 9.71
CA GLU A 23 -7.82 16.03 10.01
C GLU A 23 -7.18 15.40 8.76
N MET A 24 -7.91 15.36 7.64
CA MET A 24 -7.46 14.71 6.40
C MET A 24 -7.10 15.73 5.33
N GLU A 25 -6.10 15.39 4.52
CA GLU A 25 -5.63 16.21 3.42
C GLU A 25 -6.42 15.89 2.15
N LEU A 26 -6.92 16.91 1.46
CA LEU A 26 -7.51 16.75 0.13
C LEU A 26 -6.40 16.57 -0.90
N GLY A 27 -6.58 15.61 -1.80
CA GLY A 27 -5.63 15.37 -2.87
C GLY A 27 -6.06 14.28 -3.83
N LYS A 28 -5.08 13.74 -4.54
CA LYS A 28 -5.25 12.70 -5.54
C LYS A 28 -4.68 11.38 -5.04
N ILE A 29 -5.48 10.33 -5.13
CA ILE A 29 -5.11 8.95 -4.77
C ILE A 29 -4.85 8.21 -6.08
N ILE A 30 -3.66 7.63 -6.22
CA ILE A 30 -3.21 6.94 -7.43
C ILE A 30 -2.73 5.56 -7.03
N LEU A 31 -3.33 4.52 -7.61
CA LEU A 31 -2.85 3.15 -7.51
C LEU A 31 -2.25 2.75 -8.86
N THR A 32 -1.01 2.29 -8.82
CA THR A 32 -0.32 1.70 -9.97
C THR A 32 -0.06 0.22 -9.73
N ASP A 33 0.50 -0.45 -10.73
CA ASP A 33 1.07 -1.80 -10.61
C ASP A 33 2.27 -1.88 -9.66
N GLN A 34 2.81 -0.77 -9.14
CA GLN A 34 4.01 -0.75 -8.28
C GLN A 34 3.78 -0.15 -6.89
N GLU A 35 2.92 0.86 -6.79
CA GLU A 35 2.72 1.63 -5.57
C GLU A 35 1.31 2.25 -5.45
N LEU A 36 0.94 2.57 -4.21
CA LEU A 36 -0.17 3.45 -3.86
C LEU A 36 0.38 4.82 -3.45
N SER A 37 -0.04 5.87 -4.14
CA SER A 37 0.51 7.21 -4.00
C SER A 37 -0.59 8.23 -3.69
N PHE A 38 -0.27 9.16 -2.79
CA PHE A 38 -1.14 10.25 -2.38
C PHE A 38 -0.46 11.57 -2.73
N MET A 39 -1.07 12.36 -3.60
CA MET A 39 -0.59 13.69 -3.98
C MET A 39 -1.47 14.73 -3.30
N LYS A 40 -0.88 15.66 -2.55
CA LYS A 40 -1.64 16.70 -1.84
C LYS A 40 -2.06 17.77 -2.83
N LYS A 41 -3.30 18.23 -2.76
CA LYS A 41 -3.73 19.38 -3.56
C LYS A 41 -3.13 20.66 -2.96
N SER A 42 -2.36 21.40 -3.75
CA SER A 42 -1.80 22.70 -3.40
C SER A 42 -2.92 23.72 -3.19
N ASN A 43 -2.91 24.42 -2.06
CA ASN A 43 -3.81 25.55 -1.78
C ASN A 43 -3.24 26.90 -2.22
N ILE A 44 -2.18 26.91 -3.03
CA ILE A 44 -1.48 28.15 -3.40
C ILE A 44 -2.24 28.84 -4.53
N SER A 45 -3.09 29.80 -4.17
CA SER A 45 -3.69 30.73 -5.13
C SER A 45 -2.65 31.79 -5.50
N LEU A 46 -1.76 31.51 -6.46
CA LEU A 46 -0.84 32.51 -6.98
C LEU A 46 -1.54 33.35 -8.04
N THR A 47 -1.76 34.62 -7.73
CA THR A 47 -2.20 35.70 -8.62
C THR A 47 -1.15 36.07 -9.69
N GLU A 48 -0.39 35.12 -10.20
CA GLU A 48 0.65 35.38 -11.20
C GLU A 48 0.43 34.55 -12.46
N VAL A 49 0.19 35.28 -13.54
CA VAL A 49 -0.12 34.80 -14.88
C VAL A 49 1.09 34.02 -15.44
N GLY A 50 0.89 32.75 -15.81
CA GLY A 50 1.70 32.13 -16.86
C GLY A 50 2.31 30.75 -16.61
N THR A 51 2.06 30.06 -15.48
CA THR A 51 2.49 28.65 -15.33
C THR A 51 1.30 27.68 -15.46
N PRO A 52 1.44 26.53 -16.14
CA PRO A 52 0.47 25.45 -16.05
C PRO A 52 0.59 24.87 -14.65
N ILE A 53 -0.26 25.33 -13.73
CA ILE A 53 -0.22 24.88 -12.33
C ILE A 53 -0.93 23.53 -12.26
N ASP A 54 -0.20 22.44 -12.46
CA ASP A 54 -0.60 21.16 -11.87
C ASP A 54 -0.52 21.34 -10.35
N ASN A 55 -1.68 21.65 -9.75
CA ASN A 55 -1.86 22.06 -8.35
C ASN A 55 -1.63 20.91 -7.34
N TYR A 56 -0.62 20.07 -7.54
CA TYR A 56 -0.37 18.93 -6.66
C TYR A 56 1.08 18.87 -6.20
N THR A 57 1.30 18.73 -4.90
CA THR A 57 2.61 18.40 -4.31
C THR A 57 2.67 16.92 -3.93
N ASP A 58 3.88 16.35 -3.91
CA ASP A 58 4.10 15.00 -3.41
C ASP A 58 3.61 14.86 -1.96
N GLY A 59 2.85 13.80 -1.68
CA GLY A 59 2.47 13.37 -0.35
C GLY A 59 3.19 12.07 0.02
N PHE A 60 2.45 10.97 0.12
CA PHE A 60 3.01 9.66 0.48
C PHE A 60 3.10 8.76 -0.76
N LYS A 61 4.11 7.89 -0.80
CA LYS A 61 4.26 6.83 -1.82
C LYS A 61 4.54 5.53 -1.09
N ILE A 62 3.64 4.57 -1.24
CA ILE A 62 3.66 3.30 -0.51
C ILE A 62 3.82 2.17 -1.53
N PRO A 63 5.00 1.52 -1.61
CA PRO A 63 5.20 0.37 -2.47
C PRO A 63 4.18 -0.73 -2.15
N LEU A 64 3.64 -1.43 -3.16
CA LEU A 64 2.69 -2.53 -2.92
C LEU A 64 3.31 -3.65 -2.07
N SER A 65 4.62 -3.86 -2.22
CA SER A 65 5.43 -4.78 -1.40
C SER A 65 5.58 -4.34 0.07
N ALA A 66 5.18 -3.13 0.42
CA ALA A 66 5.10 -2.65 1.81
C ALA A 66 3.68 -2.77 2.39
N ILE A 67 2.62 -2.89 1.56
CA ILE A 67 1.23 -2.98 2.03
C ILE A 67 0.88 -4.41 2.44
N LYS A 68 0.46 -4.59 3.70
CA LYS A 68 0.02 -5.87 4.25
C LYS A 68 -1.41 -6.20 3.81
N LYS A 69 -2.31 -5.22 3.89
CA LYS A 69 -3.71 -5.33 3.46
C LYS A 69 -4.38 -3.95 3.41
N ALA A 70 -5.45 -3.84 2.63
CA ALA A 70 -6.38 -2.72 2.67
C ALA A 70 -7.80 -3.21 3.00
N TYR A 71 -8.57 -2.45 3.76
CA TYR A 71 -9.96 -2.83 4.09
C TYR A 71 -10.84 -1.61 4.33
N ALA A 72 -12.09 -1.70 3.88
CA ALA A 72 -13.10 -0.69 4.13
C ALA A 72 -13.67 -0.82 5.54
N ILE A 73 -13.82 0.30 6.26
CA ILE A 73 -14.52 0.37 7.54
C ILE A 73 -15.52 1.52 7.52
N LYS A 74 -16.60 1.36 8.28
CA LYS A 74 -17.46 2.49 8.65
C LYS A 74 -16.91 3.10 9.94
N ASN A 75 -16.15 4.18 9.81
CA ASN A 75 -15.76 4.97 10.97
C ASN A 75 -16.86 5.98 11.29
N ARG A 76 -17.75 5.62 12.22
CA ARG A 76 -18.91 6.42 12.65
C ARG A 76 -19.84 6.78 11.49
N LYS A 77 -19.71 7.99 10.95
CA LYS A 77 -20.55 8.54 9.87
C LYS A 77 -19.77 8.68 8.57
N ILE A 78 -18.65 8.00 8.39
CA ILE A 78 -17.91 8.01 7.13
C ILE A 78 -17.37 6.63 6.83
N TYR A 79 -17.39 6.27 5.55
CA TYR A 79 -16.71 5.09 5.06
C TYR A 79 -15.28 5.46 4.66
N THR A 80 -14.32 4.71 5.18
CA THR A 80 -12.89 4.91 4.96
C THR A 80 -12.25 3.60 4.52
N VAL A 81 -11.18 3.68 3.76
CA VAL A 81 -10.24 2.58 3.53
C VAL A 81 -9.07 2.74 4.47
N ILE A 82 -8.78 1.70 5.25
CA ILE A 82 -7.54 1.60 6.01
C ILE A 82 -6.54 0.79 5.20
N VAL A 83 -5.35 1.34 5.00
CA VAL A 83 -4.19 0.65 4.43
C VAL A 83 -3.21 0.39 5.56
N GLU A 84 -3.01 -0.88 5.88
CA GLU A 84 -2.04 -1.33 6.88
C GLU A 84 -0.76 -1.79 6.17
N THR A 85 0.37 -1.19 6.53
CA THR A 85 1.68 -1.61 6.03
C THR A 85 2.26 -2.74 6.86
N ARG A 86 3.26 -3.44 6.32
CA ARG A 86 3.92 -4.58 6.99
C ARG A 86 4.71 -4.16 8.23
N ASP A 87 5.11 -2.90 8.34
CA ASP A 87 5.75 -2.28 9.50
C ASP A 87 4.75 -1.61 10.47
N ASN A 88 3.45 -1.89 10.32
CA ASN A 88 2.35 -1.45 11.18
C ASN A 88 2.05 0.06 11.14
N HIS A 89 2.43 0.77 10.08
CA HIS A 89 1.87 2.09 9.79
C HIS A 89 0.46 1.95 9.21
N LEU A 90 -0.39 2.93 9.50
CA LEU A 90 -1.76 3.00 9.01
C LEU A 90 -1.93 4.26 8.16
N PHE A 91 -2.64 4.11 7.05
CA PHE A 91 -3.11 5.23 6.26
C PHE A 91 -4.62 5.13 6.13
N THR A 92 -5.30 6.25 6.38
CA THR A 92 -6.75 6.36 6.24
C THR A 92 -7.05 7.12 4.97
N ILE A 93 -7.92 6.57 4.12
CA ILE A 93 -8.37 7.16 2.86
C ILE A 93 -9.90 7.26 2.88
N THR A 94 -10.47 8.31 2.30
CA THR A 94 -11.89 8.35 1.99
C THR A 94 -12.16 9.14 0.72
N MET A 95 -13.07 8.63 -0.10
CA MET A 95 -13.60 9.33 -1.28
C MET A 95 -14.98 9.94 -0.99
N ALA A 96 -15.42 9.89 0.27
CA ALA A 96 -16.70 10.43 0.69
C ALA A 96 -16.68 11.97 0.57
N LYS A 97 -17.68 12.53 -0.10
CA LYS A 97 -17.89 13.99 -0.15
C LYS A 97 -18.73 14.48 1.03
N TYR A 98 -19.56 13.60 1.60
CA TYR A 98 -20.49 13.91 2.70
C TYR A 98 -20.51 12.79 3.75
N ARG A 99 -21.08 13.08 4.92
CA ARG A 99 -21.35 12.05 5.95
C ARG A 99 -22.28 10.97 5.39
N ASP A 100 -21.98 9.73 5.74
CA ASP A 100 -22.66 8.48 5.34
C ASP A 100 -22.53 8.11 3.84
N SER A 101 -21.65 8.81 3.10
CA SER A 101 -21.27 8.46 1.72
C SER A 101 -19.95 7.68 1.64
N GLY A 102 -19.64 7.11 0.48
CA GLY A 102 -18.35 6.48 0.22
C GLY A 102 -18.28 4.98 0.50
N GLN A 103 -19.40 4.29 0.80
CA GLN A 103 -19.40 2.86 1.09
C GLN A 103 -18.94 2.02 -0.10
N LEU A 104 -19.56 2.25 -1.26
CA LEU A 104 -19.25 1.50 -2.48
C LEU A 104 -17.82 1.81 -2.95
N GLU A 105 -17.44 3.09 -2.88
CA GLU A 105 -16.12 3.60 -3.23
C GLU A 105 -15.03 2.97 -2.36
N SER A 106 -15.24 2.95 -1.04
CA SER A 106 -14.28 2.36 -0.10
C SER A 106 -14.14 0.86 -0.30
N ALA A 107 -15.27 0.16 -0.50
CA ALA A 107 -15.26 -1.27 -0.78
C ALA A 107 -14.45 -1.56 -2.06
N LYS A 108 -14.79 -0.89 -3.18
CA LYS A 108 -14.11 -1.04 -4.47
C LYS A 108 -12.62 -0.73 -4.38
N LEU A 109 -12.24 0.38 -3.74
CA LEU A 109 -10.84 0.76 -3.62
C LEU A 109 -10.06 -0.26 -2.79
N SER A 110 -10.61 -0.73 -1.67
CA SER A 110 -9.94 -1.74 -0.84
C SER A 110 -9.75 -3.07 -1.56
N GLU A 111 -10.76 -3.52 -2.30
CA GLU A 111 -10.69 -4.73 -3.13
C GLU A 111 -9.64 -4.57 -4.24
N LEU A 112 -9.62 -3.42 -4.91
CA LEU A 112 -8.69 -3.15 -5.99
C LEU A 112 -7.24 -3.13 -5.52
N ILE A 113 -6.95 -2.50 -4.36
CA ILE A 113 -5.62 -2.51 -3.74
C ILE A 113 -5.19 -3.96 -3.45
N ASN A 114 -6.03 -4.75 -2.77
CA ASN A 114 -5.68 -6.13 -2.41
C ASN A 114 -5.47 -7.00 -3.64
N THR A 115 -6.33 -6.88 -4.65
CA THR A 115 -6.20 -7.65 -5.90
C THR A 115 -4.90 -7.29 -6.62
N THR A 116 -4.56 -6.01 -6.67
CA THR A 116 -3.31 -5.53 -7.29
C THR A 116 -2.07 -6.06 -6.57
N ILE A 117 -2.12 -6.17 -5.24
CA ILE A 117 -1.04 -6.78 -4.45
C ILE A 117 -0.89 -8.27 -4.81
N LEU A 118 -2.00 -9.01 -4.87
CA LEU A 118 -1.99 -10.44 -5.19
C LEU A 118 -1.46 -10.70 -6.61
N THR A 119 -1.93 -9.95 -7.61
CA THR A 119 -1.46 -10.11 -8.99
C THR A 119 0.03 -9.82 -9.14
N ASN A 120 0.58 -8.88 -8.36
CA ASN A 120 2.01 -8.61 -8.34
C ASN A 120 2.83 -9.73 -7.68
N ILE A 121 2.29 -10.36 -6.64
CA ILE A 121 2.94 -11.51 -5.99
C ILE A 121 2.99 -12.69 -6.97
N ASP A 122 1.88 -13.01 -7.63
CA ASP A 122 1.80 -14.11 -8.60
C ASP A 122 2.77 -13.90 -9.77
N PHE A 123 2.86 -12.66 -10.27
CA PHE A 123 3.81 -12.32 -11.33
C PHE A 123 5.27 -12.49 -10.89
N THR A 124 5.62 -12.07 -9.68
CA THR A 124 6.98 -12.20 -9.14
C THR A 124 7.36 -13.67 -8.91
N GLN A 125 6.43 -14.49 -8.42
CA GLN A 125 6.65 -15.93 -8.23
C GLN A 125 6.81 -16.67 -9.56
N ASN A 126 6.02 -16.29 -10.58
CA ASN A 126 6.10 -16.89 -11.91
C ASN A 126 7.39 -16.51 -12.66
N GLN A 127 7.98 -15.33 -12.39
CA GLN A 127 9.29 -14.96 -12.93
C GLN A 127 10.46 -15.73 -12.30
N THR A 128 10.34 -16.15 -11.04
CA THR A 128 11.39 -16.96 -10.39
C THR A 128 11.41 -18.44 -10.80
N ASN A 129 10.48 -18.88 -11.65
CA ASN A 129 10.32 -20.29 -12.02
C ASN A 129 10.73 -20.63 -13.47
N HIS A 130 11.41 -19.74 -14.19
CA HIS A 130 11.79 -19.98 -15.59
C HIS A 130 13.27 -20.22 -15.89
N ASP A 131 14.13 -20.37 -14.87
CA ASP A 131 15.51 -20.83 -15.05
C ASP A 131 15.71 -22.24 -14.47
N ALA A 132 15.17 -23.24 -15.16
CA ALA A 132 15.44 -24.65 -14.87
C ALA A 132 16.57 -25.19 -15.78
N HIS A 133 17.79 -24.71 -15.55
CA HIS A 133 18.99 -25.53 -15.71
C HIS A 133 19.73 -25.58 -14.36
N ALA A 134 19.84 -26.79 -13.82
CA ALA A 134 20.34 -27.12 -12.47
C ALA A 134 21.80 -26.68 -12.22
N PRO A 135 22.24 -26.53 -10.95
CA PRO A 135 22.59 -27.73 -10.18
C PRO A 135 22.05 -27.75 -8.74
N LEU A 136 21.94 -28.97 -8.22
CA LEU A 136 21.70 -29.40 -6.83
C LEU A 136 21.91 -28.29 -5.78
N ARG A 137 20.80 -27.72 -5.29
CA ARG A 137 20.79 -26.85 -4.11
C ARG A 137 21.30 -27.63 -2.91
N THR A 138 22.55 -27.41 -2.53
CA THR A 138 23.00 -27.68 -1.18
C THR A 138 22.11 -26.89 -0.23
N LYS A 139 21.41 -27.58 0.69
CA LYS A 139 20.60 -26.94 1.72
C LYS A 139 21.48 -25.95 2.48
N SER A 140 21.31 -24.67 2.21
CA SER A 140 21.95 -23.62 3.01
C SER A 140 21.27 -23.63 4.36
N TYR A 141 22.01 -24.05 5.37
CA TYR A 141 21.55 -24.06 6.76
C TYR A 141 21.71 -22.69 7.43
N ILE A 142 21.90 -21.64 6.64
CA ILE A 142 22.04 -20.26 7.10
C ILE A 142 20.72 -19.52 6.83
N CYS A 143 20.13 -18.94 7.87
CA CYS A 143 18.91 -18.17 7.74
C CYS A 143 19.17 -16.90 6.93
N GLN A 144 18.47 -16.74 5.80
CA GLN A 144 18.62 -15.56 4.94
C GLN A 144 18.15 -14.25 5.59
N TYR A 145 17.31 -14.34 6.63
CA TYR A 145 16.72 -13.18 7.29
C TYR A 145 17.56 -12.64 8.46
N CYS A 146 18.32 -13.49 9.15
CA CYS A 146 19.10 -13.07 10.33
C CYS A 146 20.56 -13.56 10.33
N GLY A 147 20.98 -14.30 9.30
CA GLY A 147 22.33 -14.85 9.20
C GLY A 147 22.62 -16.03 10.13
N GLU A 148 21.66 -16.46 10.97
CA GLU A 148 21.91 -17.52 11.95
C GLU A 148 22.16 -18.88 11.28
N ARG A 149 23.16 -19.60 11.81
CA ARG A 149 23.48 -20.96 11.41
C ARG A 149 22.59 -21.98 12.14
N ASN A 150 21.81 -22.72 11.36
CA ASN A 150 20.85 -23.71 11.82
C ASN A 150 21.31 -25.13 11.51
N LYS A 151 20.57 -26.13 12.01
CA LYS A 151 20.83 -27.53 11.67
C LYS A 151 20.44 -27.78 10.21
N SER A 152 21.11 -28.70 9.53
CA SER A 152 20.80 -29.08 8.13
C SER A 152 19.40 -29.66 7.93
N THR A 153 18.74 -30.06 9.03
CA THR A 153 17.36 -30.56 9.08
C THR A 153 16.35 -29.55 9.62
N ALA A 154 16.77 -28.32 9.95
CA ALA A 154 15.89 -27.31 10.52
C ALA A 154 14.95 -26.73 9.46
N ASN A 155 13.64 -26.85 9.68
CA ASN A 155 12.64 -26.20 8.84
C ASN A 155 12.46 -24.71 9.18
N PHE A 156 12.78 -24.32 10.42
CA PHE A 156 12.63 -22.97 10.94
C PHE A 156 13.89 -22.51 11.67
N CYS A 157 14.14 -21.20 11.67
CA CYS A 157 15.26 -20.58 12.33
C CYS A 157 15.08 -20.62 13.84
N LYS A 158 16.08 -21.19 14.54
CA LYS A 158 16.11 -21.22 16.01
C LYS A 158 16.17 -19.82 16.64
N ASN A 159 16.62 -18.81 15.88
CA ASN A 159 16.80 -17.45 16.37
C ASN A 159 15.58 -16.56 16.05
N CYS A 160 15.12 -16.53 14.80
CA CYS A 160 14.07 -15.60 14.37
C CYS A 160 12.76 -16.25 13.94
N GLY A 161 12.64 -17.58 14.02
CA GLY A 161 11.42 -18.32 13.64
C GLY A 161 11.11 -18.38 12.14
N ASN A 162 11.83 -17.64 11.29
CA ASN A 162 11.62 -17.69 9.85
C ASN A 162 11.97 -19.06 9.25
N LYS A 163 11.25 -19.47 8.20
CA LYS A 163 11.48 -20.73 7.50
C LYS A 163 12.86 -20.74 6.81
N ILE A 164 13.59 -21.86 6.88
CA ILE A 164 14.98 -21.99 6.37
C ILE A 164 15.07 -22.75 5.04
N SER A 165 13.93 -23.13 4.45
CA SER A 165 13.85 -23.68 3.10
C SER A 165 12.47 -23.52 2.48
#